data_AF-A0A1M6YDS0-F1
#
_entry.id   AF-A0A1M6YDS0-F1
#
_cell.length_a   1.000
_cell.length_b   1.000
_cell.length_c   1.000
_cell.angle_alpha   90.00
_cell.angle_beta   90.00
_cell.angle_gamma   90.00
#
_symmetry.space_group_name_H-M   'P 1'
#
loop_
_entity.id
_entity.type
_entity.pdbx_description
1 polymer ?
#
loop_
_entity_poly.entity_id
_entity_poly.type
_entity_poly.pdbx_seq_one_letter_code
_entity_poly.pdbx_strand_id
1 'polypeptide(L)'
;MPQHKSCKKRLRQAEKANAMNRSTRSAIRTALKAVRTATSKEEALKAMPALFSMLDKAAAKGRAGFCANRAANYKAKAAKVVNSLA
;
A
#
# COMPACT_ATOMS: atom_id res chain seq x y z
N MET A 1 11.92 30.32 -1.42
CA MET A 1 10.98 30.25 -2.57
C MET A 1 11.76 29.79 -3.81
N PRO A 2 11.19 28.97 -4.70
CA PRO A 2 11.91 28.53 -5.90
C PRO A 2 12.29 29.72 -6.79
N GLN A 3 13.58 29.90 -7.09
CA GLN A 3 14.03 30.97 -7.99
C GLN A 3 13.69 30.70 -9.47
N HIS A 4 13.61 29.43 -9.90
CA HIS A 4 13.28 29.08 -11.28
C HIS A 4 11.84 28.58 -11.47
N LYS A 5 11.24 28.88 -12.64
CA LYS A 5 9.88 28.43 -13.03
C LYS A 5 9.76 26.90 -13.02
N SER A 6 10.81 26.19 -13.44
CA SER A 6 10.88 24.72 -13.42
C SER A 6 10.81 24.17 -12.00
N CYS A 7 11.51 24.77 -11.05
CA CYS A 7 11.47 24.41 -9.63
C CYS A 7 10.07 24.61 -9.04
N LYS A 8 9.41 25.74 -9.32
CA LYS A 8 8.01 25.98 -8.91
C LYS A 8 7.04 24.92 -9.47
N LYS A 9 7.25 24.48 -10.71
CA LYS A 9 6.48 23.37 -11.30
C LYS A 9 6.74 22.05 -10.58
N ARG A 10 7.99 21.72 -10.25
CA ARG A 10 8.35 20.50 -9.52
C ARG A 10 7.73 20.43 -8.13
N LEU A 11 7.70 21.55 -7.39
CA LEU A 11 7.06 21.59 -6.07
C LEU A 11 5.56 21.25 -6.14
N ARG A 12 4.81 21.87 -7.06
CA ARG A 12 3.38 21.57 -7.26
C ARG A 12 3.14 20.10 -7.63
N GLN A 13 3.98 19.54 -8.50
CA GLN A 13 3.90 18.13 -8.88
C GLN A 13 4.20 17.20 -7.70
N ALA A 14 5.21 17.54 -6.90
CA ALA A 14 5.60 16.78 -5.72
C ALA A 14 4.50 16.79 -4.65
N GLU A 15 3.86 17.94 -4.39
CA GLU A 15 2.71 18.04 -3.48
C GLU A 15 1.56 17.13 -3.91
N LYS A 16 1.18 17.18 -5.19
CA LYS A 16 0.13 16.30 -5.75
C LYS A 16 0.51 14.81 -5.61
N ALA A 17 1.75 14.45 -5.95
CA ALA A 17 2.24 13.08 -5.80
C ALA A 17 2.25 12.62 -4.33
N ASN A 18 2.67 13.50 -3.41
CA ASN A 18 2.71 13.24 -1.99
C ASN A 18 1.32 13.00 -1.40
N ALA A 19 0.32 13.79 -1.80
CA ALA A 19 -1.07 13.60 -1.38
C ALA A 19 -1.60 12.22 -1.81
N MET A 20 -1.44 11.85 -3.08
CA MET A 20 -1.85 10.54 -3.59
C MET A 20 -1.11 9.38 -2.92
N ASN A 21 0.19 9.53 -2.69
CA ASN A 21 0.99 8.51 -2.03
C ASN A 21 0.61 8.34 -0.56
N ARG A 22 0.25 9.43 0.13
CA ARG A 22 -0.20 9.40 1.52
C ARG A 22 -1.51 8.64 1.65
N SER A 23 -2.51 8.94 0.81
CA SER A 23 -3.79 8.22 0.82
C SER A 23 -3.61 6.73 0.49
N THR A 24 -2.81 6.41 -0.52
CA THR A 24 -2.52 5.01 -0.90
C THR A 24 -1.84 4.24 0.24
N ARG A 25 -0.85 4.83 0.94
CA ARG A 25 -0.22 4.19 2.11
C ARG A 25 -1.21 3.96 3.24
N SER A 26 -2.07 4.94 3.50
CA SER A 26 -3.08 4.84 4.55
C SER A 26 -4.03 3.67 4.27
N ALA A 27 -4.57 3.59 3.04
CA ALA A 27 -5.48 2.52 2.63
C ALA A 27 -4.83 1.12 2.76
N ILE A 28 -3.59 0.95 2.29
CA ILE A 28 -2.87 -0.33 2.42
C ILE A 28 -2.62 -0.67 3.89
N ARG A 29 -2.28 0.31 4.74
CA ARG A 29 -2.07 0.08 6.18
C ARG A 29 -3.36 -0.34 6.88
N THR A 30 -4.50 0.25 6.54
CA THR A 30 -5.80 -0.13 7.08
C THR A 30 -6.17 -1.55 6.68
N ALA A 31 -6.04 -1.90 5.39
CA ALA A 31 -6.29 -3.26 4.91
C ALA A 31 -5.35 -4.29 5.57
N LEU A 32 -4.07 -3.93 5.74
CA LEU A 32 -3.11 -4.79 6.43
C LEU A 32 -3.46 -4.97 7.90
N LYS A 33 -3.97 -3.91 8.57
CA LYS A 33 -4.43 -4.00 9.96
C LYS A 33 -5.60 -4.97 10.07
N ALA A 34 -6.58 -4.89 9.17
CA ALA A 34 -7.73 -5.80 9.17
C ALA A 34 -7.31 -7.28 9.10
N VAL A 35 -6.33 -7.63 8.23
CA VAL A 35 -5.79 -9.00 8.16
C VAL A 35 -5.05 -9.42 9.43
N ARG A 36 -4.36 -8.49 10.10
CA ARG A 36 -3.58 -8.79 11.32
C ARG A 36 -4.42 -8.85 12.59
N THR A 37 -5.57 -8.18 12.63
CA THR A 37 -6.49 -8.17 13.77
C THR A 37 -7.63 -9.16 13.63
N ALA A 38 -7.72 -9.87 12.50
CA ALA A 38 -8.71 -10.90 12.29
C ALA A 38 -8.48 -12.05 13.29
N THR A 39 -9.56 -12.46 13.96
CA THR A 39 -9.52 -13.51 15.01
C THR A 39 -9.68 -14.90 14.41
N SER A 40 -10.43 -15.01 13.31
CA SER A 40 -10.66 -16.25 12.59
C SER A 40 -9.94 -16.26 11.24
N LYS A 41 -9.50 -17.46 10.84
CA LYS A 41 -8.86 -17.67 9.53
C LYS A 41 -9.78 -17.31 8.37
N GLU A 42 -11.07 -17.61 8.48
CA GLU A 42 -12.06 -17.29 7.45
C GLU A 42 -12.22 -15.78 7.23
N GLU A 43 -12.27 -14.99 8.30
CA GLU A 43 -12.32 -13.52 8.20
C GLU A 43 -11.07 -12.96 7.54
N ALA A 44 -9.90 -13.49 7.90
CA ALA A 44 -8.64 -13.06 7.32
C ALA A 44 -8.55 -13.39 5.82
N LEU A 45 -9.06 -14.56 5.40
CA LEU A 45 -9.15 -14.96 3.99
C LEU A 45 -10.11 -14.08 3.19
N LYS A 46 -11.22 -13.63 3.78
CA LYS A 46 -12.15 -12.67 3.13
C LYS A 46 -11.51 -11.30 2.90
N ALA A 47 -10.64 -10.85 3.80
CA ALA A 47 -9.96 -9.55 3.69
C ALA A 47 -8.75 -9.56 2.74
N MET A 48 -8.17 -10.73 2.46
CA MET A 48 -6.95 -10.88 1.65
C MET A 48 -7.05 -10.36 0.21
N PRO A 49 -8.10 -10.68 -0.57
CA PRO A 49 -8.19 -10.24 -1.97
C PRO A 49 -8.13 -8.72 -2.13
N ALA A 50 -8.77 -7.99 -1.20
CA ALA A 50 -8.74 -6.53 -1.19
C ALA A 50 -7.32 -6.00 -0.95
N LEU A 51 -6.61 -6.54 0.04
CA LEU A 51 -5.22 -6.17 0.32
C LEU A 51 -4.32 -6.46 -0.89
N PHE A 52 -4.47 -7.62 -1.51
CA PHE A 52 -3.63 -8.02 -2.65
C PHE A 52 -3.86 -7.12 -3.86
N SER A 53 -5.12 -6.83 -4.18
CA SER A 53 -5.48 -5.89 -5.26
C SER A 53 -4.88 -4.50 -5.03
N MET A 54 -4.90 -3.99 -3.79
CA MET A 54 -4.31 -2.69 -3.46
C MET A 54 -2.79 -2.68 -3.64
N LEU A 55 -2.11 -3.73 -3.18
CA LEU A 55 -0.66 -3.87 -3.29
C LEU A 55 -0.21 -3.94 -4.76
N ASP A 56 -0.90 -4.71 -5.59
CA ASP A 56 -0.56 -4.86 -7.01
C ASP A 56 -0.82 -3.57 -7.78
N LYS A 57 -1.96 -2.91 -7.53
CA LYS A 57 -2.25 -1.60 -8.14
C LYS A 57 -1.25 -0.53 -7.73
N ALA A 58 -0.74 -0.59 -6.50
CA ALA A 58 0.30 0.33 -6.03
C ALA A 58 1.65 0.04 -6.71
N ALA A 59 2.04 -1.23 -6.82
CA ALA A 59 3.28 -1.65 -7.47
C ALA A 59 3.28 -1.36 -8.97
N ALA A 60 2.21 -1.69 -9.70
CA ALA A 60 2.09 -1.44 -11.13
C ALA A 60 2.19 0.06 -11.48
N LYS A 61 1.72 0.93 -10.58
CA LYS A 61 1.76 2.39 -10.77
C LYS A 61 2.97 3.05 -10.10
N GLY A 62 3.87 2.28 -9.47
CA GLY A 62 5.02 2.82 -8.72
C GLY A 62 4.64 3.76 -7.58
N ARG A 63 3.45 3.59 -6.99
CA ARG A 63 2.88 4.52 -6.00
C ARG A 63 3.22 4.11 -4.58
N ALA A 64 3.23 5.08 -3.67
CA ALA A 64 3.58 4.92 -2.26
C ALA A 64 4.98 4.31 -2.01
N GLY A 65 5.80 4.21 -3.05
CA GLY A 65 7.09 3.53 -3.06
C GLY A 65 7.00 2.04 -3.35
N PHE A 66 5.84 1.44 -3.60
CA PHE A 66 5.75 0.01 -3.86
C PHE A 66 6.35 -0.37 -5.22
N CYS A 67 7.14 -1.43 -5.21
CA CYS A 67 7.63 -2.16 -6.38
C CYS A 67 7.15 -3.62 -6.30
N ALA A 68 7.27 -4.38 -7.40
CA ALA A 68 6.81 -5.78 -7.47
C ALA A 68 7.34 -6.62 -6.30
N ASN A 69 8.64 -6.53 -6.00
CA ASN A 69 9.28 -7.26 -4.91
C ASN A 69 8.71 -6.90 -3.54
N ARG A 70 8.37 -5.62 -3.34
CA ARG A 70 7.79 -5.16 -2.07
C ARG A 70 6.36 -5.64 -1.91
N ALA A 71 5.55 -5.57 -2.97
CA ALA A 71 4.21 -6.13 -2.95
C ALA A 71 4.24 -7.64 -2.64
N ALA A 72 5.11 -8.40 -3.30
CA ALA A 72 5.30 -9.83 -3.06
C ALA A 72 5.71 -10.12 -1.60
N ASN A 73 6.64 -9.35 -1.02
CA ASN A 73 7.05 -9.50 0.38
C ASN A 73 5.86 -9.28 1.35
N TYR A 74 5.05 -8.24 1.10
CA TYR A 74 3.87 -7.97 1.93
C TYR A 74 2.81 -9.09 1.80
N LYS A 75 2.57 -9.60 0.59
CA LYS A 75 1.67 -10.74 0.37
C LYS A 75 2.14 -11.99 1.11
N ALA A 76 3.43 -12.31 1.02
CA ALA A 76 4.03 -13.45 1.71
C ALA A 76 3.90 -13.32 3.24
N LYS A 77 4.15 -12.13 3.79
CA LYS A 77 3.97 -11.86 5.22
C LYS A 77 2.52 -11.96 5.66
N ALA A 78 1.57 -11.44 4.88
CA ALA A 78 0.16 -11.56 5.17
C ALA A 78 -0.27 -13.04 5.15
N ALA A 79 0.17 -13.82 4.17
CA ALA A 79 -0.13 -15.25 4.08
C ALA A 79 0.41 -16.03 5.29
N LYS A 80 1.62 -15.70 5.76
CA LYS A 80 2.18 -16.30 6.99
C LYS A 80 1.32 -16.06 8.22
N VAL A 81 0.79 -14.85 8.38
CA VAL A 81 -0.11 -14.52 9.51
C VAL A 81 -1.40 -15.34 9.42
N VAL A 82 -2.02 -15.41 8.24
CA VAL A 82 -3.25 -16.20 8.04
C VAL A 82 -3.01 -17.69 8.28
N ASN A 83 -1.86 -18.22 7.87
CA ASN A 83 -1.52 -19.62 8.10
C ASN A 83 -1.19 -19.94 9.56
N SER A 84 -0.75 -18.95 10.35
CA SER A 84 -0.53 -19.11 11.79
C SER A 84 -1.80 -19.01 12.61
N LEU A 85 -2.88 -18.44 12.05
CA LEU A 85 -4.20 -18.48 12.65
C LEU A 85 -4.78 -19.88 12.37
N ALA A 86 -4.99 -20.64 13.44
CA ALA A 86 -5.56 -21.99 13.38
C ALA A 86 -6.94 -21.96 12.72
#